data_AF-A0A7W0V6E7-F1
#
_entry.id   AF-A0A7W0V6E7-F1
#
_cell.length_a   1.000
_cell.length_b   1.000
_cell.length_c   1.000
_cell.angle_alpha   90.00
_cell.angle_beta   90.00
_cell.angle_gamma   90.00
#
_symmetry.space_group_name_H-M   'P 1'
#
loop_
_entity.id
_entity.type
_entity.pdbx_description
1 polymer ?
#
loop_
_entity_poly.entity_id
_entity_poly.type
_entity_poly.pdbx_seq_one_letter_code
_entity_poly.pdbx_strand_id
1 'polypeptide(L)' 'DVYEPYLIQLGFLQRTPRGRIATDGAYAHLGVALPAVSNRQPMLFGGVKG' A
#
# COMPACT_ATOMS: atom_id res chain seq x y z
N ASP A 1 -11.42 -3.86 9.30
CA ASP A 1 -11.31 -2.63 10.12
C ASP A 1 -10.66 -2.79 11.49
N VAL A 2 -10.61 -3.98 12.09
CA VAL A 2 -10.04 -4.18 13.43
C VAL A 2 -8.51 -3.95 13.50
N TYR A 3 -7.77 -4.30 12.45
CA TYR A 3 -6.30 -4.29 12.47
C TYR A 3 -5.66 -2.92 12.16
N GLU A 4 -6.37 -2.05 11.43
CA GLU A 4 -5.84 -0.73 11.06
C GLU A 4 -5.34 0.10 12.25
N PRO A 5 -6.09 0.29 13.35
CA PRO A 5 -5.61 1.12 14.46
C PRO A 5 -4.31 0.59 15.06
N TYR A 6 -4.19 -0.73 15.17
CA TYR A 6 -2.99 -1.37 15.69
C TYR A 6 -1.78 -1.18 14.78
N LEU A 7 -1.95 -1.39 13.47
CA LEU A 7 -0.85 -1.24 12.50
C LEU A 7 -0.43 0.22 12.33
N ILE A 8 -1.35 1.17 12.47
CA ILE A 8 -1.03 2.60 12.51
C ILE A 8 -0.24 2.94 13.78
N GLN A 9 -0.66 2.42 14.93
CA GLN A 9 0.04 2.65 16.21
C GLN A 9 1.46 2.07 16.21
N LEU A 10 1.66 0.91 15.58
CA LEU A 10 3.00 0.33 15.40
C LEU A 10 3.85 1.07 14.36
N GLY A 11 3.29 2.02 13.62
CA GLY A 11 3.98 2.73 12.54
C GLY A 11 4.18 1.88 11.28
N PHE A 12 3.40 0.81 11.09
CA PHE A 12 3.47 -0.10 9.93
C PHE A 12 2.52 0.26 8.80
N LEU A 13 1.49 1.05 9.08
CA LEU A 13 0.48 1.43 8.09
C LEU A 13 0.23 2.94 8.14
N GLN A 14 0.19 3.58 6.98
CA GLN A 14 -0.14 4.99 6.84
C GLN A 14 -1.36 5.17 5.93
N ARG A 15 -2.25 6.10 6.31
CA ARG A 15 -3.38 6.52 5.49
C ARG A 15 -2.98 7.66 4.56
N THR A 16 -3.47 7.60 3.32
CA THR A 16 -3.28 8.63 2.29
C THR A 16 -4.62 8.89 1.58
N PRO A 17 -4.77 10.01 0.85
CA PRO A 17 -5.95 10.24 0.01
C PRO A 17 -6.17 9.14 -1.06
N ARG A 18 -5.13 8.38 -1.41
CA ARG A 18 -5.17 7.30 -2.40
C ARG A 18 -5.36 5.91 -1.80
N GLY A 19 -5.57 5.80 -0.50
CA GLY A 19 -5.70 4.53 0.22
C GLY A 19 -4.62 4.34 1.27
N ARG A 20 -4.30 3.08 1.58
CA ARG A 20 -3.34 2.72 2.63
C ARG A 20 -2.01 2.35 2.01
N ILE A 21 -0.92 2.77 2.64
CA ILE A 21 0.44 2.39 2.27
C ILE A 21 1.12 1.70 3.45
N ALA A 22 1.86 0.64 3.18
CA ALA A 22 2.77 0.04 4.14
C ALA A 22 4.00 0.95 4.28
N THR A 23 4.49 1.13 5.50
CA THR A 23 5.68 1.94 5.76
C THR A 23 6.95 1.12 5.58
N ASP A 24 8.11 1.78 5.47
CA ASP A 24 9.41 1.11 5.44
C ASP A 24 9.63 0.21 6.66
N GLY A 25 9.12 0.62 7.82
CA GLY A 25 9.15 -0.19 9.05
C GLY A 25 8.37 -1.50 8.92
N ALA A 26 7.26 -1.51 8.18
CA ALA A 26 6.52 -2.74 7.89
C ALA A 26 7.30 -3.66 6.96
N TYR A 27 7.93 -3.12 5.91
CA TYR A 27 8.77 -3.90 5.00
C TYR A 27 9.97 -4.52 5.73
N ALA A 28 10.65 -3.73 6.57
CA ALA A 28 11.76 -4.20 7.39
C ALA A 28 11.32 -5.28 8.39
N HIS A 29 10.18 -5.09 9.07
CA HIS A 29 9.64 -6.07 10.02
C HIS A 29 9.31 -7.42 9.36
N LEU A 30 8.83 -7.38 8.12
CA LEU A 30 8.49 -8.57 7.34
C LEU A 30 9.69 -9.15 6.57
N GLY A 31 10.86 -8.51 6.60
CA GLY A 31 12.05 -8.96 5.86
C GLY A 31 11.89 -8.95 4.34
N VAL A 32 10.96 -8.14 3.81
CA VAL A 32 10.70 -8.03 2.38
C VAL A 32 11.38 -6.80 1.79
N ALA A 33 11.86 -6.93 0.56
CA ALA A 33 12.42 -5.80 -0.17
C ALA A 33 11.33 -4.74 -0.41
N LEU A 34 11.70 -3.47 -0.29
CA LEU A 34 10.85 -2.36 -0.67
C LEU A 34 10.46 -2.48 -2.15
N PRO A 35 9.21 -2.21 -2.51
CA PRO A 35 8.79 -2.25 -3.90
C PRO A 35 9.59 -1.20 -4.67
N ALA A 36 10.28 -1.62 -5.73
CA ALA A 36 10.75 -0.69 -6.73
C ALA A 36 9.50 0.06 -7.24
N VAL A 37 9.47 1.39 -7.11
CA VAL A 37 8.36 2.26 -7.50
C VAL A 37 7.86 1.94 -8.92
N SER A 38 6.95 0.98 -9.01
CA SER A 38 6.32 0.57 -10.26
C SER A 38 4.96 1.23 -10.27
N ASN A 39 4.93 2.47 -10.76
CA ASN A 39 3.72 3.23 -11.04
C ASN A 39 2.90 2.65 -12.22
N ARG A 40 3.04 1.35 -12.51
CA ARG A 40 2.26 0.66 -13.54
C ARG A 40 1.17 -0.13 -12.84
N GLN A 41 0.14 0.57 -12.42
CA GLN A 41 -1.15 -0.09 -12.28
C GLN A 41 -1.75 -0.12 -13.68
N PRO A 42 -1.75 -1.27 -14.38
CA PRO A 42 -2.42 -1.35 -15.67
C PRO A 42 -3.88 -0.96 -15.43
N MET A 43 -4.41 -0.11 -16.31
CA MET A 43 -5.81 0.29 -16.23
C MET A 43 -6.67 -0.97 -16.25
N LEU A 44 -7.29 -1.30 -15.12
CA LEU A 44 -8.03 -2.55 -14.94
C LEU A 44 -9.26 -2.61 -15.86
N PHE A 45 -9.70 -1.46 -16.36
CA PHE A 45 -10.73 -1.33 -17.38
C PHE A 45 -10.14 -0.52 -18.54
N GLY A 46 -9.58 -1.23 -19.53
CA GLY A 46 -9.34 -0.65 -20.84
C GLY A 46 -10.69 -0.23 -21.42
N GLY A 47 -10.81 1.04 -21.78
CA GLY A 47 -12.07 1.63 -22.22
C GLY A 47 -12.67 0.87 -23.40
N VAL A 48 -13.83 0.26 -23.18
CA VAL A 48 -14.79 0.03 -24.26
C VAL A 48 -15.48 1.36 -24.52
N LYS A 49 -14.97 2.11 -25.49
CA LYS A 49 -15.80 3.00 -26.29
C LYS A 49 -16.50 2.14 -27.34
N GLY A 50 -17.82 2.02 -27.21
CA GLY A 50 -18.70 1.30 -28.12
C GLY A 50 -20.08 1.20 -27.51
#